data_AF-A0A955P4T6-F1
#
_entry.id   AF-A0A955P4T6-F1
#
_cell.length_a   1.000
_cell.length_b   1.000
_cell.length_c   1.000
_cell.angle_alpha   90.00
_cell.angle_beta   90.00
_cell.angle_gamma   90.00
#
_symmetry.space_group_name_H-M   'P 1'
#
loop_
_entity.id
_entity.type
_entity.pdbx_description
1 polymer ?
#
loop_
_entity_poly.entity_id
_entity_poly.type
_entity_poly.pdbx_seq_one_letter_code
_entity_poly.pdbx_strand_id
1 'polypeptide(L)' 'MKDERVLTGVILEETESTVNLQTQDETLTIDRNEIEDIAPSKLSLMPEGLIQNLSDEELRDLLAYLMQ' A
#
# COMPACT_ATOMS: atom_id res chain seq x y z
N MET A 1 -12.94 11.18 -23.28
CA MET A 1 -13.08 11.62 -21.87
C MET A 1 -12.03 10.84 -21.12
N LYS A 2 -10.99 11.50 -20.58
CA LYS A 2 -10.00 10.84 -19.72
C LYS A 2 -10.63 10.78 -18.33
N ASP A 3 -10.79 9.59 -17.79
CA ASP A 3 -11.26 9.41 -16.42
C ASP A 3 -10.14 9.86 -15.46
N GLU A 4 -10.34 10.98 -14.79
CA GLU A 4 -9.41 11.55 -13.80
C GLU A 4 -9.58 10.82 -12.46
N ARG A 5 -9.20 9.54 -12.44
CA ARG A 5 -9.36 8.66 -11.29
C ARG A 5 -8.10 8.64 -10.44
N VAL A 6 -8.26 8.91 -9.15
CA VAL A 6 -7.20 8.72 -8.15
C VAL A 6 -7.30 7.30 -7.62
N LEU A 7 -6.23 6.53 -7.75
CA LEU A 7 -6.10 5.19 -7.19
C LEU A 7 -5.09 5.22 -6.05
N THR A 8 -5.44 4.58 -4.93
CA THR A 8 -4.57 4.44 -3.76
C THR A 8 -4.28 2.97 -3.53
N GLY A 9 -3.01 2.63 -3.35
CA GLY A 9 -2.60 1.25 -3.15
C GLY A 9 -1.10 1.12 -2.91
N VAL A 10 -0.65 -0.13 -2.88
CA VAL A 10 0.76 -0.49 -2.78
C VAL A 10 1.25 -0.89 -4.16
N ILE A 11 2.32 -0.26 -4.65
CA ILE A 11 2.97 -0.68 -5.89
C ILE A 11 3.69 -2.01 -5.60
N LEU A 12 3.23 -3.08 -6.23
CA LEU A 12 3.87 -4.41 -6.13
C LEU A 12 5.07 -4.51 -7.06
N GLU A 13 4.91 -3.97 -8.27
CA GLU A 13 5.91 -4.02 -9.34
C GLU A 13 5.74 -2.82 -10.25
N GLU A 14 6.87 -2.27 -10.70
CA GLU A 14 6.93 -1.16 -11.63
C GLU A 14 7.92 -1.50 -12.76
N THR A 15 7.45 -1.45 -14.00
CA THR A 15 8.27 -1.65 -15.20
C THR A 15 8.29 -0.36 -16.04
N GLU A 16 9.02 -0.38 -17.16
CA GLU A 16 9.04 0.74 -18.10
C GLU A 16 7.66 1.01 -18.72
N SER A 17 6.83 -0.02 -18.88
CA SER A 17 5.55 0.07 -19.59
C SER A 17 4.33 0.01 -18.66
N THR A 18 4.44 -0.61 -17.49
CA THR A 18 3.29 -0.87 -16.62
C THR A 18 3.60 -0.71 -15.13
N VAL A 19 2.55 -0.43 -14.37
CA VAL A 19 2.55 -0.40 -12.90
C VAL A 19 1.51 -1.39 -12.38
N ASN A 20 1.94 -2.32 -11.53
CA ASN A 20 1.05 -3.23 -10.81
C ASN A 20 0.73 -2.65 -9.43
N LEU A 21 -0.50 -2.18 -9.24
CA LEU A 21 -0.99 -1.55 -8.03
C LEU A 21 -1.93 -2.49 -7.28
N GLN A 22 -1.55 -2.90 -6.07
CA GLN A 22 -2.45 -3.57 -5.13
C GLN A 22 -3.30 -2.54 -4.42
N THR A 23 -4.58 -2.50 -4.73
CA THR A 23 -5.59 -1.75 -3.98
C THR A 23 -6.10 -2.60 -2.80
N GLN A 24 -7.02 -2.06 -2.02
CA GLN A 24 -7.64 -2.80 -0.91
C GLN A 24 -8.39 -4.06 -1.40
N ASP A 25 -8.98 -4.01 -2.59
CA ASP A 25 -9.86 -5.06 -3.09
C ASP A 25 -9.17 -5.98 -4.10
N GLU A 26 -8.30 -5.43 -4.95
CA GLU A 26 -7.72 -6.17 -6.07
C GLU A 26 -6.36 -5.61 -6.55
N THR A 27 -5.66 -6.40 -7.36
CA THR A 27 -4.46 -5.97 -8.08
C THR A 27 -4.85 -5.44 -9.46
N LEU A 28 -4.42 -4.21 -9.77
CA LEU A 28 -4.63 -3.57 -11.06
C LEU A 28 -3.31 -3.43 -11.80
N THR A 29 -3.29 -3.75 -13.09
CA THR A 29 -2.17 -3.43 -14.00
C THR A 29 -2.54 -2.21 -14.82
N ILE A 30 -1.76 -1.14 -14.67
CA ILE A 30 -2.01 0.16 -15.29
C ILE A 30 -0.88 0.45 -16.28
N ASP A 31 -1.21 0.87 -17.49
CA ASP A 31 -0.22 1.29 -18.48
C ASP A 31 0.39 2.63 -18.06
N ARG A 32 1.72 2.73 -18.08
CA ARG A 32 2.43 3.92 -17.59
C ARG A 32 2.05 5.18 -18.38
N ASN A 33 1.62 5.04 -19.63
CA ASN A 33 1.19 6.14 -20.47
C ASN A 33 -0.17 6.74 -20.04
N GLU A 34 -0.94 6.02 -19.22
CA GLU A 34 -2.22 6.46 -18.67
C GLU A 34 -2.07 7.17 -17.33
N ILE A 35 -0.88 7.11 -16.71
CA ILE A 35 -0.59 7.69 -15.40
C ILE A 35 -0.09 9.13 -15.57
N GLU A 36 -0.81 10.07 -14.97
CA GLU A 36 -0.42 11.48 -14.99
C GLU A 36 0.62 11.82 -13.90
N ASP A 37 0.43 11.31 -12.69
CA ASP A 37 1.35 11.51 -11.56
C ASP A 37 1.32 10.32 -10.59
N ILE A 38 2.45 10.08 -9.92
CA ILE A 38 2.58 9.10 -8.83
C ILE A 38 3.20 9.82 -7.64
N ALA A 39 2.42 9.94 -6.57
CA ALA A 39 2.87 10.58 -5.34
C ALA A 39 2.89 9.57 -4.17
N PRO A 40 3.95 9.55 -3.34
CA PRO A 40 3.94 8.76 -2.13
C PRO A 40 2.87 9.30 -1.16
N SER A 41 2.04 8.40 -0.63
CA SER A 41 1.05 8.74 0.37
C SER A 41 1.73 9.25 1.64
N LYS A 42 1.26 10.38 2.17
CA LYS A 42 1.62 10.86 3.52
C LYS A 42 0.84 10.13 4.62
N LEU A 43 -0.19 9.38 4.25
CA LEU A 43 -1.02 8.59 5.14
C LEU A 43 -0.39 7.20 5.29
N SER A 44 -0.11 6.79 6.52
CA SER A 44 0.35 5.43 6.81
C SER A 44 -0.77 4.44 6.55
N LEU A 45 -0.45 3.31 5.90
CA LEU A 45 -1.36 2.18 5.76
C LEU A 45 -1.44 1.34 7.06
N MET A 46 -0.62 1.64 8.06
CA MET A 46 -0.71 0.99 9.36
C MET A 46 -2.01 1.41 10.06
N PRO A 47 -2.84 0.46 10.55
CA PRO A 47 -3.98 0.78 11.39
C PRO A 47 -3.53 1.53 12.64
N GLU A 48 -4.19 2.64 12.93
CA GLU A 48 -3.99 3.33 14.20
C GLU A 48 -4.57 2.48 15.35
N GLY A 49 -3.98 2.58 16.53
CA GLY A 49 -4.52 1.93 17.73
C GLY A 49 -4.18 0.45 17.89
N LEU A 50 -3.64 -0.23 16.86
CA LEU A 50 -3.29 -1.65 16.91
C LEU A 50 -2.37 -2.00 18.08
N ILE A 51 -1.47 -1.06 18.40
CA ILE A 51 -0.41 -1.22 19.40
C ILE A 51 -0.82 -0.63 20.77
N GLN A 52 -1.89 0.18 20.83
CA GLN A 52 -2.22 0.95 22.04
C GLN A 52 -2.73 0.06 23.19
N ASN A 53 -3.24 -1.13 22.88
CA ASN A 53 -3.77 -2.07 23.86
C ASN A 53 -2.86 -3.27 24.10
N LEU A 54 -1.67 -3.31 23.49
CA LEU A 54 -0.70 -4.39 23.70
C LEU A 54 0.24 -4.02 24.85
N SER A 55 0.50 -4.98 25.73
CA SER A 55 1.63 -4.89 26.66
C SER A 55 2.96 -4.99 25.89
N ASP A 56 4.06 -4.56 26.53
CA ASP A 56 5.40 -4.64 25.95
C ASP A 56 5.78 -6.09 25.56
N GLU A 57 5.22 -7.09 26.24
CA GLU A 57 5.43 -8.50 25.96
C GLU A 57 4.67 -8.94 24.70
N GLU A 58 3.37 -8.62 24.61
CA GLU A 58 2.54 -8.96 23.45
C GLU A 58 3.01 -8.25 22.17
N LEU A 59 3.51 -7.01 22.29
CA LEU A 59 4.12 -6.31 21.17
C LEU A 59 5.38 -7.02 20.67
N ARG A 60 6.23 -7.47 21.60
CA ARG A 60 7.45 -8.21 21.29
C ARG A 60 7.14 -9.52 20.57
N ASP A 61 6.11 -10.22 21.03
CA ASP A 61 5.66 -11.48 20.44
C ASP A 61 5.06 -11.27 19.04
N LEU A 62 4.27 -10.20 18.84
CA LEU A 62 3.74 -9.83 17.54
C LEU A 62 4.87 -9.52 16.54
N LEU A 63 5.86 -8.73 16.96
CA LEU A 63 7.03 -8.43 16.11
C LEU A 63 7.83 -9.70 15.81
N ALA A 64 8.01 -10.58 16.80
CA ALA A 64 8.69 -11.86 16.61
C ALA A 64 7.96 -12.77 15.61
N TYR A 65 6.62 -12.76 15.61
CA TYR A 65 5.80 -13.48 14.63
C TYR A 65 5.93 -12.91 13.21
N LEU A 66 5.94 -11.57 13.07
CA LEU A 66 5.98 -10.89 11.77
C LEU A 66 7.37 -10.89 11.10
N MET A 67 8.45 -11.01 11.88
CA MET A 67 9.83 -11.03 11.36
C MET A 67 10.30 -12.43 10.92
N GLN A 68 9.42 -13.44 10.90
CA GLN A 68 9.68 -14.76 10.34
C GLN A 68 9.41 -14.81 8.83
#